data_AF-A0A379TDC5-F1
#
_entry.id   AF-A0A379TDC5-F1
#
_cell.length_a   1.000
_cell.length_b   1.000
_cell.length_c   1.000
_cell.angle_alpha   90.00
_cell.angle_beta   90.00
_cell.angle_gamma   90.00
#
_symmetry.space_group_name_H-M   'P 1'
#
loop_
_entity.id
_entity.type
_entity.pdbx_description
1 polymer ?
#
loop_
_entity_poly.entity_id
_entity_poly.type
_entity_poly.pdbx_seq_one_letter_code
_entity_poly.pdbx_strand_id
1 'polypeptide(L)' 'MAKSHPRWRLAKKVLTWLFFIAVVVLLVVYAKKVDWGDVWTVIRDYNRTALLSRRWAGYY' A
#
# COMPACT_ATOMS: atom_id res chain seq x y z
N MET A 1 -43.29 0.92 -6.56
CA MET A 1 -42.06 1.72 -6.73
C MET A 1 -41.34 1.80 -5.40
N ALA A 2 -40.20 1.12 -5.25
CA ALA A 2 -39.45 1.07 -3.99
C ALA A 2 -38.93 2.46 -3.64
N LYS A 3 -39.42 3.03 -2.53
CA LYS A 3 -39.07 4.36 -2.05
C LYS A 3 -37.59 4.34 -1.66
N SER A 4 -36.74 4.90 -2.50
CA SER A 4 -35.30 4.96 -2.29
C SER A 4 -35.02 5.74 -1.01
N HIS A 5 -34.71 5.04 0.08
CA HIS A 5 -34.52 5.62 1.41
C HIS A 5 -33.30 6.56 1.41
N PRO A 6 -33.48 7.89 1.49
CA PRO A 6 -32.37 8.84 1.42
C PRO A 6 -31.40 8.70 2.60
N ARG A 7 -31.88 8.16 3.73
CA ARG A 7 -31.09 7.85 4.92
C ARG A 7 -30.08 6.70 4.69
N TRP A 8 -30.43 5.73 3.83
CA TRP A 8 -29.54 4.61 3.50
C TRP A 8 -28.34 5.02 2.65
N ARG A 9 -28.49 6.10 1.87
CA ARG A 9 -27.41 6.68 1.07
C ARG A 9 -26.37 7.38 1.95
N LEU A 10 -26.80 8.05 3.01
CA LEU A 10 -25.92 8.67 4.00
C LEU A 10 -25.18 7.63 4.84
N ALA A 11 -25.90 6.62 5.36
CA ALA A 11 -25.30 5.53 6.12
C ALA A 11 -24.19 4.82 5.31
N LYS A 12 -24.47 4.49 4.04
CA LYS A 12 -23.44 3.91 3.15
C LYS A 12 -22.24 4.84 2.96
N LYS A 13 -22.45 6.14 2.79
CA LYS A 13 -21.35 7.10 2.60
C LYS A 13 -20.46 7.19 3.83
N VAL A 14 -21.04 7.23 5.03
CA VAL A 14 -20.28 7.25 6.30
C VAL A 14 -19.54 5.93 6.51
N LEU A 15 -20.17 4.79 6.22
CA LEU A 15 -19.53 3.48 6.31
C LEU A 15 -18.31 3.37 5.40
N THR A 16 -18.44 3.83 4.15
CA THR A 16 -17.32 3.86 3.20
C THR A 16 -16.20 4.77 3.70
N TRP A 17 -16.52 5.98 4.17
CA TRP A 17 -15.51 6.88 4.73
C TRP A 17 -14.81 6.30 5.96
N LEU A 18 -15.54 5.68 6.89
CA LEU A 18 -14.98 5.00 8.06
C LEU A 18 -14.04 3.86 7.65
N PHE A 19 -14.44 3.06 6.66
CA PHE A 19 -13.62 1.98 6.14
C PHE A 19 -12.31 2.51 5.56
N PHE A 20 -12.38 3.56 4.73
CA PHE A 20 -11.17 4.18 4.18
C PHE A 20 -10.26 4.76 5.26
N ILE A 21 -10.81 5.44 6.26
CA ILE A 21 -10.01 5.97 7.38
C ILE A 21 -9.31 4.82 8.12
N ALA A 22 -10.03 3.72 8.40
CA ALA A 22 -9.44 2.56 9.05
C ALA A 22 -8.30 1.94 8.22
N VAL A 23 -8.48 1.81 6.90
CA VAL A 23 -7.43 1.33 5.99
C VAL A 23 -6.22 2.26 5.98
N VAL A 24 -6.42 3.57 5.91
CA VAL A 24 -5.32 4.56 5.95
C VAL A 24 -4.57 4.48 7.27
N VAL A 25 -5.28 4.41 8.41
CA VAL A 25 -4.64 4.24 9.72
C VAL A 25 -3.84 2.95 9.78
N LEU A 26 -4.39 1.84 9.27
CA LEU A 26 -3.69 0.56 9.21
C LEU A 26 -2.41 0.66 8.37
N LEU A 27 -2.49 1.27 7.19
CA LEU A 27 -1.34 1.52 6.32
C LEU A 27 -0.29 2.37 7.04
N VAL A 28 -0.68 3.43 7.73
CA VAL A 28 0.25 4.29 8.47
C VAL A 28 0.91 3.54 9.62
N VAL A 29 0.16 2.75 10.40
CA VAL A 29 0.72 1.94 11.49
C VAL A 29 1.70 0.90 10.96
N TYR A 30 1.34 0.23 9.87
CA TYR A 30 2.22 -0.72 9.21
C TYR A 30 3.47 -0.04 8.65
N ALA A 31 3.32 1.09 7.96
CA ALA A 31 4.42 1.85 7.41
C ALA A 31 5.36 2.36 8.52
N LYS A 32 4.87 2.69 9.71
CA LYS A 32 5.73 3.00 10.87
C LYS A 32 6.51 1.79 11.39
N LYS A 33 6.02 0.56 11.18
CA LYS A 33 6.71 -0.68 11.53
C LYS A 33 7.73 -1.12 10.47
N VAL A 34 7.64 -0.57 9.26
CA VAL A 34 8.60 -0.82 8.20
C VAL A 34 9.94 -0.17 8.56
N ASP A 35 11.03 -0.93 8.39
CA ASP A 35 12.38 -0.40 8.52
C ASP A 35 12.71 0.43 7.29
N TRP A 36 12.52 1.75 7.40
CA TRP A 36 12.75 2.68 6.31
C TRP A 36 14.23 2.79 5.90
N GLY A 37 15.16 2.36 6.77
CA GLY A 37 16.58 2.29 6.43
C GLY A 37 16.86 1.20 5.39
N ASP A 38 16.25 0.03 5.60
CA ASP A 38 16.34 -1.08 4.65
C ASP A 38 15.61 -0.76 3.33
N VAL A 39 14.44 -0.11 3.40
CA VAL A 39 13.70 0.35 2.20
C VAL A 39 14.53 1.34 1.38
N TRP A 40 15.19 2.30 2.02
CA TRP A 40 16.04 3.27 1.32
C TRP A 40 17.24 2.60 0.65
N THR A 41 17.83 1.60 1.33
CA THR A 41 18.92 0.79 0.81
C THR A 41 18.46 -0.03 -0.39
N VAL A 42 17.33 -0.74 -0.30
CA VAL A 42 16.73 -1.48 -1.40
C VAL A 42 16.44 -0.58 -2.60
N ILE A 43 15.74 0.55 -2.42
CA ILE A 43 15.41 1.46 -3.52
C ILE A 43 16.68 1.99 -4.22
N ARG A 44 17.73 2.30 -3.44
CA ARG A 44 19.00 2.82 -3.97
C ARG A 44 19.85 1.72 -4.62
N ASP A 45 19.93 0.54 -4.01
CA ASP A 45 20.89 -0.51 -4.37
C ASP A 45 20.32 -1.52 -5.36
N TYR A 46 19.02 -1.84 -5.34
CA TYR A 46 18.41 -2.71 -6.36
C TYR A 46 18.62 -2.18 -7.77
N ASN A 47 18.60 -0.86 -7.96
CA ASN A 47 18.80 -0.27 -9.29
C ASN A 47 20.21 -0.52 -9.87
N ARG A 48 21.21 -0.84 -9.03
CA ARG A 48 22.57 -1.19 -9.48
C ARG A 48 22.83 -2.70 -9.50
N THR A 49 22.39 -3.42 -8.48
CA THR A 49 22.69 -4.86 -8.36
C THR A 49 21.77 -5.74 -9.20
N ALA A 50 20.52 -5.34 -9.44
CA ALA A 50 19.59 -6.11 -10.29
C ALA A 50 19.99 -6.08 -11.78
N LEU A 51 20.70 -5.04 -12.22
CA LEU A 51 21.25 -4.97 -13.58
C LEU A 51 22.55 -5.80 -13.71
N LEU A 52 23.33 -5.95 -12.64
CA LEU A 52 24.59 -6.71 -12.65
C LEU A 52 24.41 -8.21 -12.37
N SER A 53 23.40 -8.62 -11.59
CA SER A 53 23.14 -10.05 -11.33
C SER A 53 22.69 -10.81 -12.58
N ARG A 54 22.09 -10.12 -13.55
CA ARG A 54 21.67 -10.72 -14.83
C ARG A 54 22.81 -10.89 -15.85
N ARG A 55 24.00 -10.30 -15.61
CA ARG A 55 25.16 -10.39 -16.50
C ARG A 55 26.18 -11.47 -16.08
N TRP A 56 26.12 -11.96 -14.84
CA TRP A 56 27.08 -12.96 -14.33
C TRP A 56 26.49 -14.37 -14.13
N ALA A 57 25.18 -14.57 -14.31
CA ALA A 57 24.54 -15.88 -14.27
C ALA A 57 24.69 -16.71 -15.58
N GLY A 58 25.64 -16.34 -16.44
CA GLY A 58 25.96 -17.04 -17.70
C GLY A 58 27.36 -17.65 -17.74
N TYR A 59 28.07 -17.70 -16.60
CA TYR A 59 29.45 -18.20 -16.53
C TYR A 59 29.68 -19.22 -15.40
N TYR A 60 28.66 -20.02 -15.07
CA TYR A 60 28.82 -21.28 -14.34
C TYR A 60 27.80 -22.30 -14.85
#